data_AF-A0AAE9SBJ0-F1
#
_entry.id   AF-A0AAE9SBJ0-F1
#
_cell.length_a   1.000
_cell.length_b   1.000
_cell.length_c   1.000
_cell.angle_alpha   90.00
_cell.angle_beta   90.00
_cell.angle_gamma   90.00
#
_symmetry.space_group_name_H-M   'P 1'
#
loop_
_entity.id
_entity.type
_entity.pdbx_description
1 polymer ?
#
loop_
_entity_poly.entity_id
_entity_poly.type
_entity_poly.pdbx_seq_one_letter_code
_entity_poly.pdbx_strand_id
1 'polypeptide(L)'
;MEFIQEFGIKYSHLKAAFQFAAKLDVRFYLMGVLVKDGMIAATNGHAALICDAPEVPDVDLIIPRETVESLVKKLGNKPREDVLRLRQIDSEFWLIDWQNESFEFFRPVPGKFPDIKKVDIQKPTEPPKEFAQWDLNYISAFIKVTKILGITYPLFYPTGKNTSTYVELNDEVHGILMPIRI
;
A
#
# COMPACT_ATOMS: atom_id res chain seq x y z
N MET A 1 18.74 4.74 23.50
CA MET A 1 17.44 5.35 23.19
C MET A 1 16.44 4.24 23.29
N GLU A 2 15.47 4.35 24.19
CA GLU A 2 14.37 3.39 24.29
C GLU A 2 13.25 3.85 23.37
N PHE A 3 12.72 2.94 22.55
CA PHE A 3 11.60 3.22 21.67
C PHE A 3 10.30 2.83 22.38
N ILE A 4 9.23 3.60 22.15
CA ILE A 4 7.91 3.34 22.75
C ILE A 4 7.33 2.03 22.19
N GLN A 5 7.52 1.81 20.89
CA GLN A 5 7.12 0.58 20.20
C GLN A 5 8.06 0.32 19.02
N GLU A 6 8.21 -0.95 18.67
CA GLU A 6 9.01 -1.42 17.55
C GLU A 6 8.38 -2.66 16.92
N PHE A 7 8.26 -2.68 15.59
CA PHE A 7 7.80 -3.85 14.83
C PHE A 7 8.36 -3.85 13.40
N GLY A 8 8.30 -5.00 12.74
CA GLY A 8 8.80 -5.20 11.40
C GLY A 8 7.72 -5.06 10.32
N ILE A 9 8.08 -4.50 9.16
CA ILE A 9 7.26 -4.57 7.94
C ILE A 9 8.09 -4.96 6.73
N LYS A 10 7.45 -5.44 5.67
CA LYS A 10 8.13 -5.73 4.40
C LYS A 10 8.35 -4.45 3.57
N TYR A 11 9.57 -4.23 3.09
CA TYR A 11 9.91 -3.12 2.20
C TYR A 11 9.18 -3.23 0.87
N SER A 12 9.10 -4.43 0.30
CA SER A 12 8.34 -4.73 -0.92
C SER A 12 6.88 -4.33 -0.79
N HIS A 13 6.23 -4.61 0.35
CA HIS A 13 4.84 -4.23 0.64
C HIS A 13 4.69 -2.71 0.73
N LEU A 14 5.55 -2.04 1.51
CA LEU A 14 5.55 -0.57 1.62
C LEU A 14 5.70 0.10 0.24
N LYS A 15 6.66 -0.37 -0.56
CA LYS A 15 6.97 0.17 -1.88
C LYS A 15 5.88 -0.12 -2.91
N ALA A 16 5.26 -1.30 -2.82
CA ALA A 16 4.13 -1.68 -3.67
C ALA A 16 2.92 -0.79 -3.37
N ALA A 17 2.53 -0.69 -2.08
CA ALA A 17 1.42 0.16 -1.65
C ALA A 17 1.65 1.62 -2.03
N PHE A 18 2.87 2.14 -1.89
CA PHE A 18 3.23 3.50 -2.32
C PHE A 18 2.86 3.85 -3.78
N GLN A 19 2.79 2.88 -4.69
CA GLN A 19 2.33 3.13 -6.08
C GLN A 19 0.87 3.61 -6.15
N PHE A 20 0.08 3.34 -5.11
CA PHE A 20 -1.34 3.66 -5.00
C PHE A 20 -1.62 4.87 -4.11
N ALA A 21 -0.63 5.37 -3.36
CA ALA A 21 -0.75 6.61 -2.61
C ALA A 21 -0.97 7.79 -3.57
N ALA A 22 -1.86 8.71 -3.21
CA ALA A 22 -2.11 9.91 -3.99
C ALA A 22 -0.85 10.80 -4.05
N LYS A 23 -0.73 11.62 -5.10
CA LYS A 23 0.41 12.53 -5.30
C LYS A 23 0.12 13.95 -4.82
N LEU A 24 -1.02 14.50 -5.22
CA LEU A 24 -1.48 15.82 -4.87
C LEU A 24 -3.01 15.74 -4.73
N ASP A 25 -3.47 15.58 -3.50
CA ASP A 25 -4.89 15.41 -3.19
C ASP A 25 -5.24 16.28 -1.98
N VAL A 26 -6.42 16.89 -2.01
CA VAL A 26 -6.93 17.71 -0.89
C VAL A 26 -7.18 16.86 0.36
N ARG A 27 -7.37 15.54 0.19
CA ARG A 27 -7.43 14.56 1.26
C ARG A 27 -6.00 14.13 1.57
N PHE A 28 -5.27 14.97 2.31
CA PHE A 28 -3.86 14.76 2.61
C PHE A 28 -3.55 13.37 3.18
N TYR A 29 -4.48 12.77 3.94
CA TYR A 29 -4.36 11.40 4.46
C TYR A 29 -4.26 10.30 3.38
N LEU A 30 -4.59 10.58 2.11
CA LEU A 30 -4.35 9.67 0.98
C LEU A 30 -2.94 9.81 0.37
N MET A 31 -2.19 10.85 0.76
CA MET A 31 -0.82 11.11 0.31
C MET A 31 0.21 10.37 1.18
N GLY A 32 -0.07 9.11 1.48
CA GLY A 32 0.78 8.26 2.30
C GLY A 32 0.39 6.80 2.21
N VAL A 33 1.09 5.97 2.97
CA VAL A 33 0.81 4.53 3.09
C VAL A 33 0.33 4.24 4.50
N LEU A 34 -0.85 3.63 4.62
CA LEU A 34 -1.42 3.16 5.87
C LEU A 34 -0.68 1.91 6.34
N VAL A 35 -0.36 1.86 7.63
CA VAL A 35 0.11 0.68 8.37
C VAL A 35 -0.80 0.53 9.58
N LYS A 36 -1.62 -0.54 9.59
CA LYS A 36 -2.67 -0.73 10.60
C LYS A 36 -3.20 -2.15 10.64
N ASP A 37 -3.58 -2.65 11.82
CA ASP A 37 -4.36 -3.89 12.01
C ASP A 37 -3.89 -5.08 11.16
N GLY A 38 -2.58 -5.37 11.16
CA GLY A 38 -2.04 -6.46 10.37
C GLY A 38 -1.97 -6.20 8.85
N MET A 39 -2.08 -4.95 8.41
CA MET A 39 -2.11 -4.58 6.98
C MET A 39 -1.22 -3.38 6.65
N ILE A 40 -0.75 -3.35 5.40
CA ILE A 40 -0.15 -2.17 4.77
C ILE A 40 -0.99 -1.86 3.53
N ALA A 41 -1.48 -0.64 3.41
CA ALA A 41 -2.40 -0.29 2.32
C ALA A 41 -2.20 1.14 1.82
N ALA A 42 -2.59 1.40 0.59
CA ALA A 42 -2.72 2.76 0.08
C ALA A 42 -3.81 2.84 -0.98
N THR A 43 -4.35 4.04 -1.18
CA THR A 43 -5.35 4.30 -2.22
C THR A 43 -5.29 5.74 -2.70
N ASN A 44 -5.67 5.94 -3.96
CA ASN A 44 -5.90 7.24 -4.57
C ASN A 44 -7.40 7.53 -4.78
N GLY A 45 -8.28 6.69 -4.23
CA GLY A 45 -9.73 6.77 -4.40
C GLY A 45 -10.28 6.07 -5.65
N HIS A 46 -9.43 5.64 -6.58
CA HIS A 46 -9.81 4.89 -7.79
C HIS A 46 -9.21 3.50 -7.84
N ALA A 47 -8.05 3.31 -7.21
CA ALA A 47 -7.47 2.01 -7.00
C ALA A 47 -6.87 1.94 -5.59
N ALA A 48 -6.79 0.74 -5.04
CA ALA A 48 -6.16 0.45 -3.77
C ALA A 48 -5.27 -0.79 -3.90
N LEU A 49 -4.22 -0.83 -3.09
CA LEU A 49 -3.43 -2.02 -2.86
C LEU A 49 -3.48 -2.34 -1.37
N ILE A 50 -3.64 -3.63 -1.07
CA ILE A 50 -3.72 -4.18 0.27
C ILE A 50 -2.65 -5.26 0.36
N CYS A 51 -1.79 -5.14 1.35
CA CYS A 51 -0.75 -6.10 1.65
C CYS A 51 -0.93 -6.61 3.07
N ASP A 52 -0.99 -7.94 3.21
CA ASP A 52 -1.02 -8.59 4.50
C ASP A 52 0.32 -8.38 5.22
N ALA A 53 0.22 -8.04 6.49
CA ALA A 53 1.35 -7.73 7.36
C ALA A 53 1.00 -8.11 8.81
N PRO A 54 0.80 -9.41 9.13
CA PRO A 54 0.27 -9.87 10.42
C PRO A 54 1.11 -9.45 11.64
N GLU A 55 2.39 -9.10 11.42
CA GLU A 55 3.30 -8.59 12.44
C GLU A 55 3.01 -7.13 12.85
N VAL A 56 2.19 -6.42 12.09
CA VAL A 56 1.79 -5.04 12.39
C VAL A 56 0.80 -5.06 13.57
N PRO A 57 1.13 -4.41 14.70
CA PRO A 57 0.26 -4.34 15.86
C PRO A 57 -0.96 -3.42 15.62
N ASP A 58 -1.79 -3.24 16.65
CA ASP A 58 -2.89 -2.27 16.64
C ASP A 58 -2.32 -0.83 16.68
N VAL A 59 -1.95 -0.33 15.50
CA VAL A 59 -1.47 1.02 15.25
C VAL A 59 -2.28 1.63 14.11
N ASP A 60 -2.38 2.96 14.08
CA ASP A 60 -3.00 3.69 12.97
C ASP A 60 -2.00 4.73 12.46
N LEU A 61 -1.17 4.30 11.51
CA LEU A 61 -0.03 5.08 11.04
C LEU A 61 -0.14 5.33 9.54
N ILE A 62 -0.09 6.60 9.14
CA ILE A 62 0.04 6.97 7.73
C ILE A 62 1.47 7.48 7.50
N ILE A 63 2.30 6.66 6.88
CA ILE A 63 3.67 7.02 6.52
C ILE A 63 3.62 8.02 5.34
N PRO A 64 4.20 9.23 5.47
CA PRO A 64 4.15 10.23 4.42
C PRO A 64 4.78 9.77 3.10
N ARG A 65 4.23 10.22 1.98
CA ARG A 65 4.71 9.90 0.63
C ARG A 65 6.20 10.20 0.48
N GLU A 66 6.64 11.38 0.91
CA GLU A 66 8.00 11.86 0.79
C GLU A 66 9.00 10.99 1.55
N THR A 67 8.60 10.46 2.71
CA THR A 67 9.39 9.52 3.51
C THR A 67 9.61 8.23 2.74
N VAL A 68 8.54 7.64 2.20
CA VAL A 68 8.64 6.41 1.41
C VAL A 68 9.44 6.64 0.13
N GLU A 69 9.22 7.77 -0.55
CA GLU A 69 9.95 8.12 -1.76
C GLU A 69 11.46 8.26 -1.51
N SER A 70 11.85 8.93 -0.43
CA SER A 70 13.25 9.08 -0.02
C SER A 70 13.88 7.73 0.32
N LEU A 71 13.17 6.89 1.09
CA LEU A 71 13.63 5.54 1.42
C LEU A 71 13.81 4.67 0.18
N VAL A 72 12.87 4.71 -0.77
CA VAL A 72 12.96 3.95 -2.02
C VAL A 72 14.13 4.41 -2.89
N LYS A 73 14.46 5.71 -2.89
CA LYS A 73 15.64 6.24 -3.58
C LYS A 73 16.95 5.73 -2.94
N LYS A 74 17.00 5.60 -1.62
CA LYS A 74 18.16 5.05 -0.88
C LYS A 74 18.34 3.55 -1.10
N LEU A 75 17.26 2.77 -0.99
CA LEU A 75 17.32 1.30 -1.01
C LEU A 75 17.20 0.68 -2.42
N GLY A 76 16.63 1.41 -3.38
CA GLY A 76 16.49 0.95 -4.76
C GLY A 76 15.45 -0.16 -4.96
N ASN A 77 15.69 -1.04 -5.93
CA ASN A 77 14.71 -2.05 -6.36
C ASN A 77 14.84 -3.42 -5.68
N LYS A 78 16.04 -3.78 -5.23
CA LYS A 78 16.34 -5.10 -4.68
C LYS A 78 17.27 -4.92 -3.49
N PRO A 79 16.73 -4.51 -2.33
CA PRO A 79 17.55 -4.47 -1.13
C PRO A 79 17.99 -5.89 -0.76
N ARG A 80 19.06 -6.00 0.02
CA ARG A 80 19.58 -7.28 0.50
C ARG A 80 18.58 -8.02 1.38
N GLU A 81 17.89 -7.29 2.24
CA GLU A 81 16.82 -7.78 3.11
C GLU A 81 15.54 -7.00 2.84
N ASP A 82 14.41 -7.69 2.90
CA ASP A 82 13.08 -7.10 2.65
C ASP A 82 12.40 -6.61 3.94
N VAL A 83 13.08 -6.57 5.09
CA VAL A 83 12.50 -6.17 6.36
C VAL A 83 12.95 -4.75 6.74
N LEU A 84 11.97 -3.92 7.08
CA LEU A 84 12.14 -2.60 7.71
C LEU A 84 11.69 -2.66 9.15
N ARG A 85 12.30 -1.85 10.01
CA ARG A 85 11.87 -1.67 11.39
C ARG A 85 11.21 -0.32 11.53
N LEU A 86 9.95 -0.30 11.95
CA LEU A 86 9.30 0.92 12.42
C LEU A 86 9.47 1.04 13.91
N ARG A 87 9.86 2.22 14.35
CA ARG A 87 10.08 2.52 15.76
C ARG A 87 9.47 3.86 16.11
N GLN A 88 8.64 3.89 17.15
CA GLN A 88 8.13 5.15 17.68
C GLN A 88 9.14 5.74 18.65
N ILE A 89 9.55 6.98 18.37
CA ILE A 89 10.53 7.70 19.19
C ILE A 89 9.83 8.40 20.34
N ASP A 90 8.75 9.12 20.02
CA ASP A 90 7.92 9.87 20.96
C ASP A 90 6.47 9.97 20.45
N SER A 91 5.67 10.88 21.02
CA SER A 91 4.27 11.08 20.62
C SER A 91 4.08 11.61 19.19
N GLU A 92 5.12 12.16 18.57
CA GLU A 92 5.03 12.84 17.27
C GLU A 92 5.85 12.16 16.17
N PHE A 93 7.01 11.60 16.52
CA PHE A 93 8.00 11.14 15.55
C PHE A 93 8.19 9.64 15.54
N TRP A 94 8.40 9.14 14.32
CA TRP A 94 8.70 7.76 14.00
C TRP A 94 9.98 7.67 13.20
N LEU A 95 10.64 6.53 13.36
CA LEU A 95 11.80 6.12 12.59
C LEU A 95 11.40 4.91 11.73
N ILE A 96 11.72 4.98 10.44
CA ILE A 96 11.79 3.79 9.59
C ILE A 96 13.26 3.49 9.31
N ASP A 97 13.68 2.30 9.70
CA ASP A 97 15.09 1.89 9.69
C ASP A 97 15.26 0.62 8.85
N TRP A 98 16.27 0.64 7.99
CA TRP A 98 16.77 -0.50 7.28
C TRP A 98 18.16 -0.85 7.80
N GLN A 99 18.22 -1.93 8.57
CA GLN A 99 19.45 -2.52 9.12
C GLN A 99 20.38 -1.59 9.91
N ASN A 100 19.88 -0.47 10.46
CA ASN A 100 20.70 0.59 11.07
C ASN A 100 21.69 1.27 10.10
N GLU A 101 21.52 1.10 8.79
CA GLU A 101 22.37 1.72 7.76
C GLU A 101 21.67 2.88 7.06
N SER A 102 20.39 2.71 6.73
CA SER A 102 19.57 3.72 6.05
C SER A 102 18.28 3.93 6.81
N PHE A 103 18.00 5.18 7.17
CA PHE A 103 16.80 5.52 7.90
C PHE A 103 16.15 6.80 7.39
N GLU A 104 14.88 6.96 7.76
CA GLU A 104 14.13 8.21 7.66
C GLU A 104 13.39 8.47 8.97
N PHE A 105 13.42 9.74 9.41
CA PHE A 105 12.52 10.24 10.43
C PHE A 105 11.27 10.80 9.77
N PHE A 106 10.12 10.59 10.38
CA PHE A 106 8.88 11.18 9.87
C PHE A 106 7.88 11.46 10.99
N ARG A 107 7.03 12.44 10.74
CA ARG A 107 5.78 12.64 11.48
C ARG A 107 4.67 11.99 10.67
N PRO A 108 3.79 11.16 11.25
CA PRO A 108 2.68 10.56 10.52
C PRO A 108 1.77 11.62 9.90
N VAL A 109 1.17 11.32 8.75
CA VAL A 109 0.21 12.23 8.12
C VAL A 109 -1.04 12.32 9.01
N PRO A 110 -1.50 13.52 9.40
CA PRO A 110 -2.70 13.66 10.21
C PRO A 110 -3.96 13.36 9.38
N GLY A 111 -4.96 12.78 10.02
CA GLY A 111 -6.27 12.51 9.42
C GLY A 111 -6.72 11.07 9.61
N LYS A 112 -7.93 10.76 9.14
CA LYS A 112 -8.50 9.42 9.19
C LYS A 112 -8.43 8.78 7.82
N PHE A 113 -7.63 7.73 7.69
CA PHE A 113 -7.59 6.94 6.46
C PHE A 113 -8.96 6.28 6.20
N PRO A 114 -9.41 6.13 4.94
CA PRO A 114 -10.61 5.37 4.64
C PRO A 114 -10.54 3.95 5.20
N ASP A 115 -11.70 3.43 5.62
CA ASP A 115 -11.80 2.05 6.08
C ASP A 115 -11.64 1.09 4.88
N ILE A 116 -10.43 0.57 4.71
CA ILE A 116 -10.08 -0.32 3.59
C ILE A 116 -10.93 -1.58 3.58
N LYS A 117 -11.31 -2.13 4.74
CA LYS A 117 -12.14 -3.34 4.83
C LYS A 117 -13.52 -3.17 4.20
N LYS A 118 -14.02 -1.94 4.08
CA LYS A 118 -15.30 -1.64 3.42
C LYS A 118 -15.24 -1.63 1.89
N VAL A 119 -14.05 -1.40 1.33
CA VAL A 119 -13.84 -1.38 -0.13
C VAL A 119 -13.19 -2.65 -0.64
N ASP A 120 -12.58 -3.42 0.25
CA ASP A 120 -12.06 -4.74 -0.05
C ASP A 120 -13.21 -5.69 -0.44
N ILE A 121 -12.94 -6.56 -1.39
CA ILE A 121 -13.91 -7.51 -1.92
C ILE A 121 -13.27 -8.89 -2.02
N GLN A 122 -14.08 -9.94 -1.88
CA GLN A 122 -13.60 -11.29 -2.13
C GLN A 122 -13.36 -11.50 -3.63
N LYS A 123 -12.33 -12.29 -3.95
CA LYS A 123 -12.08 -12.77 -5.31
C LYS A 123 -13.36 -13.44 -5.85
N PRO A 124 -13.95 -12.95 -6.94
CA PRO A 124 -15.16 -13.54 -7.49
C PRO A 124 -14.85 -14.92 -8.08
N THR A 125 -15.81 -15.84 -7.93
CA THR A 125 -15.73 -17.21 -8.44
C THR A 125 -16.34 -17.36 -9.84
N GLU A 126 -17.10 -16.36 -10.29
CA GLU A 126 -17.82 -16.35 -11.56
C GLU A 126 -17.45 -15.12 -12.40
N PRO A 127 -17.42 -15.23 -13.74
CA PRO A 127 -17.20 -14.09 -14.61
C PRO A 127 -18.38 -13.11 -14.53
N PRO A 128 -18.16 -11.80 -14.74
CA PRO A 128 -19.23 -10.83 -14.72
C PRO A 128 -20.14 -11.00 -15.95
N LYS A 129 -21.41 -10.61 -15.79
CA LYS A 129 -22.38 -10.59 -16.91
C LYS A 129 -22.16 -9.43 -17.87
N GLU A 130 -21.50 -8.37 -17.41
CA GLU A 130 -21.22 -7.17 -18.18
C GLU A 130 -19.73 -6.79 -18.07
N PHE A 131 -19.18 -6.21 -19.14
CA PHE A 131 -17.79 -5.79 -19.18
C PHE A 131 -17.54 -4.55 -18.32
N ALA A 132 -16.53 -4.63 -17.46
CA ALA A 132 -15.94 -3.46 -16.81
C ALA A 132 -15.03 -2.71 -17.80
N GLN A 133 -14.97 -1.40 -17.67
CA GLN A 133 -14.03 -0.53 -18.38
C GLN A 133 -13.10 0.11 -17.34
N TRP A 134 -11.81 0.24 -17.64
CA TRP A 134 -10.82 0.75 -16.70
C TRP A 134 -9.98 1.87 -17.28
N ASP A 135 -9.54 2.78 -16.42
CA ASP A 135 -8.48 3.72 -16.77
C ASP A 135 -7.14 2.98 -16.77
N LEU A 136 -6.47 2.99 -17.93
CA LEU A 136 -5.21 2.32 -18.16
C LEU A 136 -4.07 2.85 -17.26
N ASN A 137 -4.18 4.08 -16.76
CA ASN A 137 -3.22 4.65 -15.81
C ASN A 137 -3.18 3.84 -14.50
N TYR A 138 -4.33 3.37 -14.02
CA TYR A 138 -4.40 2.55 -12.81
C TYR A 138 -3.95 1.12 -13.06
N ILE A 139 -4.20 0.56 -14.25
CA ILE A 139 -3.62 -0.72 -14.67
C ILE A 139 -2.08 -0.66 -14.65
N SER A 140 -1.48 0.45 -15.11
CA SER A 140 -0.03 0.65 -15.09
C SER A 140 0.56 0.58 -13.67
N ALA A 141 -0.17 1.02 -12.64
CA ALA A 141 0.28 0.91 -11.25
C ALA A 141 0.42 -0.56 -10.82
N PHE A 142 -0.54 -1.42 -11.15
CA PHE A 142 -0.45 -2.86 -10.88
C PHE A 142 0.71 -3.53 -11.62
N ILE A 143 0.97 -3.13 -12.87
CA ILE A 143 2.13 -3.62 -13.64
C ILE A 143 3.46 -3.20 -13.00
N LYS A 144 3.54 -2.03 -12.34
CA LYS A 144 4.73 -1.64 -11.58
C LYS A 144 4.90 -2.50 -10.33
N VAL A 145 3.79 -2.82 -9.66
CA VAL A 145 3.81 -3.70 -8.48
C VAL A 145 4.31 -5.10 -8.82
N THR A 146 3.99 -5.66 -9.99
CA THR A 146 4.50 -6.98 -10.35
C THR A 146 6.03 -7.05 -10.36
N LYS A 147 6.68 -6.00 -10.85
CA LYS A 147 8.15 -5.87 -10.82
C LYS A 147 8.71 -5.75 -9.40
N ILE A 148 7.97 -5.12 -8.49
CA ILE A 148 8.36 -4.97 -7.08
C ILE A 148 8.26 -6.32 -6.36
N LEU A 149 7.17 -7.06 -6.61
CA LEU A 149 6.91 -8.35 -5.97
C LEU A 149 7.59 -9.55 -6.67
N GLY A 150 8.22 -9.34 -7.82
CA GLY A 150 8.89 -10.40 -8.57
C GLY A 150 7.95 -11.37 -9.28
N ILE A 151 6.70 -10.98 -9.54
CA ILE A 151 5.69 -11.79 -10.25
C ILE A 151 5.57 -11.35 -11.72
N THR A 152 4.98 -12.19 -12.57
CA THR A 152 4.93 -11.94 -14.02
C THR A 152 3.86 -10.92 -14.41
N TYR A 153 2.62 -11.11 -13.96
CA TYR A 153 1.48 -10.26 -14.34
C TYR A 153 0.41 -10.23 -13.23
N PRO A 154 -0.37 -9.14 -13.12
CA PRO A 154 -1.56 -9.12 -12.28
C PRO A 154 -2.71 -9.83 -12.98
N LEU A 155 -3.61 -10.45 -12.22
CA LEU A 155 -4.84 -11.05 -12.73
C LEU A 155 -6.05 -10.22 -12.27
N PHE A 156 -6.86 -9.78 -13.24
CA PHE A 156 -8.02 -8.93 -12.99
C PHE A 156 -9.30 -9.74 -13.01
N TYR A 157 -10.05 -9.67 -11.92
CA TYR A 157 -11.30 -10.38 -11.69
C TYR A 157 -12.45 -9.37 -11.52
N PRO A 158 -13.03 -8.87 -12.63
CA PRO A 158 -14.15 -7.94 -12.58
C PRO A 158 -15.39 -8.59 -11.96
N THR A 159 -16.16 -7.81 -11.19
CA THR A 159 -17.44 -8.24 -10.61
C THR A 159 -18.66 -7.73 -11.38
N GLY A 160 -18.48 -6.76 -12.28
CA GLY A 160 -19.55 -6.15 -13.07
C GLY A 160 -19.13 -4.81 -13.68
N LYS A 161 -20.00 -4.21 -14.48
CA LYS A 161 -19.73 -2.96 -15.21
C LYS A 161 -19.39 -1.78 -14.30
N ASN A 162 -20.13 -1.64 -13.20
CA ASN A 162 -20.06 -0.48 -12.29
C ASN A 162 -19.56 -0.84 -10.88
N THR A 163 -19.01 -2.03 -10.72
CA THR A 163 -18.54 -2.57 -9.45
C THR A 163 -17.04 -2.80 -9.48
N SER A 164 -16.42 -2.82 -8.31
CA SER A 164 -14.97 -2.94 -8.17
C SER A 164 -14.44 -4.26 -8.76
N THR A 165 -13.25 -4.19 -9.34
CA THR A 165 -12.49 -5.35 -9.81
C THR A 165 -11.51 -5.77 -8.73
N TYR A 166 -11.48 -7.07 -8.42
CA TYR A 166 -10.43 -7.67 -7.59
C TYR A 166 -9.19 -7.90 -8.45
N VAL A 167 -8.01 -7.51 -7.95
CA VAL A 167 -6.75 -7.68 -8.66
C VAL A 167 -5.86 -8.59 -7.84
N GLU A 168 -5.62 -9.79 -8.33
CA GLU A 168 -4.73 -10.77 -7.71
C GLU A 168 -3.28 -10.51 -8.12
N LEU A 169 -2.37 -10.55 -7.13
CA LEU A 169 -0.92 -10.44 -7.35
C LEU A 169 -0.20 -11.66 -6.77
N ASN A 170 -0.33 -11.89 -5.46
CA ASN A 170 0.18 -13.09 -4.79
C ASN A 170 -0.68 -13.40 -3.54
N ASP A 171 -0.26 -14.37 -2.74
CA ASP A 171 -1.01 -14.84 -1.56
C ASP A 171 -1.12 -13.80 -0.44
N GLU A 172 -0.27 -12.77 -0.44
CA GLU A 172 -0.21 -11.74 0.62
C GLU A 172 -0.63 -10.35 0.12
N VAL A 173 -0.83 -10.19 -1.19
CA VAL A 173 -1.04 -8.88 -1.82
C VAL A 173 -2.12 -8.98 -2.88
N HIS A 174 -3.13 -8.14 -2.73
CA HIS A 174 -4.17 -7.94 -3.72
C HIS A 174 -4.50 -6.46 -3.85
N GLY A 175 -5.33 -6.15 -4.84
CA GLY A 175 -5.78 -4.80 -5.07
C GLY A 175 -7.23 -4.72 -5.45
N ILE A 176 -7.72 -3.49 -5.41
CA ILE A 176 -9.07 -3.11 -5.78
C ILE A 176 -8.96 -2.05 -6.87
N LEU A 177 -9.67 -2.24 -7.98
CA LEU A 177 -9.70 -1.29 -9.09
C LEU A 177 -11.13 -0.87 -9.38
N MET A 178 -11.42 0.43 -9.30
CA MET A 178 -12.71 0.98 -9.68
C MET A 178 -12.85 1.03 -11.20
N PRO A 179 -14.02 0.69 -11.76
CA PRO A 179 -14.29 0.89 -13.17
C PRO A 179 -14.51 2.38 -13.48
N ILE A 180 -14.33 2.74 -14.75
CA ILE A 180 -14.77 4.03 -15.27
C ILE A 180 -16.30 4.06 -15.19
N ARG A 181 -16.84 5.11 -14.59
CA ARG A 181 -18.29 5.39 -14.60
C ARG A 181 -18.61 6.16 -15.87
N ILE A 182 -19.32 5.51 -16.80
CA ILE A 182 -19.83 6.09 -18.06
C ILE A 182 -21.33 6.32 -17.91
#